data_AF-A0A7C4TJM8-F1
#
_entry.id   AF-A0A7C4TJM8-F1
#
_cell.length_a   1.000
_cell.length_b   1.000
_cell.length_c   1.000
_cell.angle_alpha   90.00
_cell.angle_beta   90.00
_cell.angle_gamma   90.00
#
_symmetry.space_group_name_H-M   'P 1'
#
loop_
_entity.id
_entity.type
_entity.pdbx_description
1 polymer ?
#
loop_
_entity_poly.entity_id
_entity_poly.type
_entity_poly.pdbx_seq_one_letter_code
_entity_poly.pdbx_strand_id
1 'polypeptide(L)'
;MFIYQVLFIVSIYLGIFLLLNKLLKHFERKDILVYIVTPTALFSLGFIMRLSNIPWIIDIGFFLTEGAFLLIYSIFTVAFLLGQIKYWKK
;
A
#
# COMPACT_ATOMS: atom_id res chain seq x y z
N MET A 1 9.51 -8.82 22.08
CA MET A 1 8.12 -8.65 21.64
C MET A 1 8.04 -7.77 20.39
N PHE A 2 8.57 -6.55 20.42
CA PHE A 2 8.64 -5.64 19.27
C PHE A 2 9.23 -6.26 17.99
N ILE A 3 10.37 -6.95 18.08
CA ILE A 3 11.03 -7.59 16.92
C ILE A 3 10.13 -8.64 16.25
N TYR A 4 9.39 -9.45 17.03
CA TYR A 4 8.48 -10.44 16.47
C TYR A 4 7.31 -9.79 15.72
N GLN A 5 6.80 -8.67 16.22
CA GLN A 5 5.75 -7.91 15.54
C GLN A 5 6.25 -7.32 14.22
N VAL A 6 7.45 -6.74 14.20
CA VAL A 6 8.07 -6.22 12.98
C VAL A 6 8.30 -7.34 11.96
N LEU A 7 8.86 -8.47 12.38
CA LEU A 7 9.04 -9.64 11.50
C LEU A 7 7.72 -10.14 10.93
N PHE A 8 6.67 -10.19 11.75
CA PHE A 8 5.34 -10.58 11.31
C PHE A 8 4.77 -9.63 10.25
N ILE A 9 4.85 -8.31 10.49
CA ILE A 9 4.39 -7.29 9.52
C ILE A 9 5.16 -7.39 8.20
N VAL A 10 6.49 -7.52 8.27
CA VAL A 10 7.34 -7.67 7.07
C VAL A 10 6.99 -8.95 6.32
N SER A 11 6.72 -10.06 7.02
CA SER A 11 6.33 -11.33 6.40
C SER A 11 4.99 -11.23 5.66
N ILE A 12 4.01 -10.54 6.23
CA ILE A 12 2.71 -10.27 5.58
C ILE A 12 2.92 -9.39 4.35
N TYR A 13 3.69 -8.30 4.49
CA TYR A 13 3.99 -7.39 3.38
C TYR A 13 4.65 -8.12 2.21
N LEU A 14 5.67 -8.96 2.48
CA LEU A 14 6.32 -9.77 1.46
C LEU A 14 5.37 -10.79 0.82
N GLY A 15 4.49 -11.42 1.61
CA GLY A 15 3.47 -12.31 1.10
C GLY A 15 2.52 -11.62 0.11
N ILE A 16 2.04 -10.42 0.47
CA ILE A 16 1.19 -9.59 -0.40
C ILE A 16 1.96 -9.18 -1.66
N PHE A 17 3.22 -8.73 -1.52
CA PHE A 17 4.07 -8.35 -2.65
C PHE A 17 4.25 -9.50 -3.64
N LEU A 18 4.57 -10.70 -3.16
CA LEU A 18 4.75 -11.88 -4.02
C LEU A 18 3.47 -12.28 -4.73
N LEU A 19 2.32 -12.25 -4.03
CA LEU A 19 1.01 -12.52 -4.61
C LEU A 19 0.67 -11.52 -5.72
N LEU A 20 0.83 -10.23 -5.46
CA LEU A 20 0.59 -9.17 -6.45
C LEU A 20 1.53 -9.27 -7.64
N ASN A 21 2.82 -9.53 -7.41
CA ASN A 21 3.78 -9.68 -8.50
C ASN A 21 3.45 -10.90 -9.38
N LYS A 22 3.03 -12.02 -8.78
CA LYS A 22 2.59 -13.21 -9.55
C LYS A 22 1.33 -12.92 -10.37
N LEU A 23 0.35 -12.23 -9.77
CA LEU A 23 -0.89 -11.83 -10.42
C LEU A 23 -0.61 -10.88 -11.60
N LEU A 24 0.15 -9.80 -11.36
CA LEU A 24 0.45 -8.81 -12.38
C LEU A 24 1.36 -9.34 -13.50
N LYS A 25 2.28 -10.27 -13.18
CA LYS A 25 3.05 -10.98 -14.20
C LYS A 25 2.15 -11.83 -15.10
N HIS A 26 1.10 -12.45 -14.55
CA HIS A 26 0.11 -13.19 -15.33
C HIS A 26 -0.66 -12.29 -16.30
N PHE A 27 -0.89 -11.02 -15.93
CA PHE A 27 -1.55 -10.03 -16.80
C PHE A 27 -0.58 -9.20 -17.65
N GLU A 28 0.72 -9.49 -17.63
CA GLU A 28 1.76 -8.71 -18.32
C GLU A 28 1.79 -7.21 -17.92
N ARG A 29 1.31 -6.87 -16.73
CA ARG A 29 1.14 -5.48 -16.22
C ARG A 29 1.99 -5.18 -15.00
N LYS A 30 3.31 -5.37 -15.15
CA LYS A 30 4.28 -5.09 -14.07
C LYS A 30 4.42 -3.60 -13.75
N ASP A 31 4.08 -2.73 -14.69
CA ASP A 31 4.03 -1.27 -14.55
C ASP A 31 3.10 -0.83 -13.40
N ILE A 32 2.03 -1.58 -13.16
CA ILE A 32 1.03 -1.28 -12.12
C ILE A 32 1.56 -1.60 -10.71
N LEU A 33 2.57 -2.48 -10.60
CA LEU A 33 3.06 -2.99 -9.33
C LEU A 33 3.52 -1.86 -8.41
N VAL A 34 4.19 -0.85 -8.95
CA VAL A 34 4.69 0.30 -8.16
C VAL A 34 3.54 1.05 -7.48
N TYR A 35 2.42 1.26 -8.18
CA TYR A 35 1.27 2.00 -7.64
C TYR A 35 0.57 1.27 -6.50
N ILE A 36 0.67 -0.06 -6.44
CA ILE A 36 0.08 -0.87 -5.37
C ILE A 36 1.09 -1.08 -4.23
N VAL A 37 2.36 -1.34 -4.56
CA VAL A 37 3.40 -1.64 -3.57
C VAL A 37 3.74 -0.41 -2.73
N THR A 38 3.81 0.78 -3.33
CA THR A 38 4.12 2.02 -2.61
C THR A 38 3.16 2.30 -1.44
N PRO A 39 1.82 2.37 -1.61
CA PRO A 39 0.93 2.59 -0.48
C PRO A 39 0.98 1.44 0.54
N THR A 40 1.14 0.19 0.09
CA THR A 40 1.24 -0.96 1.00
C THR A 40 2.52 -0.91 1.85
N ALA A 41 3.62 -0.42 1.27
CA ALA A 41 4.87 -0.20 1.97
C ALA A 41 4.76 0.96 2.97
N LEU A 42 4.17 2.09 2.56
CA LEU A 42 3.92 3.23 3.45
C LEU A 42 3.01 2.85 4.62
N PHE A 43 1.96 2.07 4.36
CA PHE A 43 1.08 1.54 5.41
C PHE A 43 1.86 0.66 6.39
N SER A 44 2.67 -0.28 5.88
CA SER A 44 3.45 -1.20 6.70
C SER A 44 4.49 -0.46 7.55
N LEU A 45 5.16 0.55 6.97
CA LEU A 45 6.09 1.43 7.68
C LEU A 45 5.38 2.23 8.77
N GLY A 46 4.25 2.86 8.45
CA GLY A 46 3.45 3.60 9.43
C GLY A 46 2.99 2.72 10.59
N PHE A 47 2.58 1.48 10.30
CA PHE A 47 2.20 0.52 11.32
C PHE A 47 3.39 0.10 12.22
N ILE A 48 4.58 -0.09 11.65
CA ILE A 48 5.81 -0.35 12.43
C ILE A 48 6.14 0.84 13.33
N MET A 49 6.02 2.08 12.83
CA MET A 49 6.28 3.29 13.62
C MET A 49 5.35 3.39 14.84
N ARG A 50 4.09 2.98 14.69
CA ARG A 50 3.11 2.96 15.80
C ARG A 50 3.41 1.95 16.90
N LEU A 51 4.37 1.03 16.69
CA LEU A 51 4.86 0.13 17.74
C LEU A 51 5.93 0.78 18.63
N SER A 52 6.38 1.99 18.30
CA SER A 52 7.32 2.77 19.12
C SER A 52 6.66 3.27 20.41
N ASN A 53 7.47 3.57 21.42
CA ASN A 53 7.02 4.25 22.65
C ASN A 53 7.12 5.78 22.57
N ILE A 54 7.53 6.30 21.43
CA ILE A 54 7.81 7.73 21.24
C ILE A 54 6.58 8.39 20.58
N PRO A 55 5.88 9.32 21.26
CA PRO A 55 4.60 9.87 20.78
C PRO A 55 4.65 10.46 19.37
N TRP A 56 5.66 11.27 19.06
CA TRP A 56 5.78 11.88 17.73
C TRP A 56 6.01 10.85 16.61
N ILE A 57 6.64 9.71 16.91
CA ILE A 57 6.81 8.60 15.94
C ILE A 57 5.46 7.92 15.69
N ILE A 58 4.67 7.73 16.75
CA ILE A 58 3.33 7.16 16.66
C ILE A 58 2.44 8.05 15.78
N ASP A 59 2.48 9.37 15.97
CA ASP A 59 1.69 10.33 15.19
C ASP A 59 2.06 10.32 13.70
N ILE A 60 3.36 10.29 13.37
CA ILE A 60 3.81 10.12 11.98
C ILE A 60 3.33 8.77 11.44
N GLY A 61 3.39 7.71 12.25
CA GLY A 61 2.90 6.40 11.88
C GLY A 61 1.41 6.39 11.55
N PHE A 62 0.58 7.10 12.34
CA PHE A 62 -0.84 7.32 12.04
C PHE A 62 -1.03 8.06 10.72
N PHE A 63 -0.32 9.18 10.53
CA PHE A 63 -0.39 9.95 9.29
C PHE A 63 -0.02 9.11 8.05
N LEU A 64 1.03 8.29 8.14
CA LEU A 64 1.42 7.39 7.06
C LEU A 64 0.36 6.34 6.76
N THR A 65 -0.27 5.75 7.79
CA THR A 65 -1.34 4.76 7.57
C THR A 65 -2.57 5.37 6.91
N GLU A 66 -3.04 6.53 7.38
CA GLU A 66 -4.19 7.24 6.81
C GLU A 66 -3.88 7.78 5.41
N GLY A 67 -2.68 8.33 5.21
CA GLY A 67 -2.20 8.79 3.92
C GLY A 67 -2.10 7.67 2.88
N ALA A 68 -1.67 6.47 3.29
CA ALA A 68 -1.66 5.30 2.41
C ALA A 68 -3.07 4.88 1.98
N PHE A 69 -4.07 4.93 2.88
CA PHE A 69 -5.46 4.70 2.52
C PHE A 69 -5.95 5.76 1.52
N LEU A 70 -5.74 7.04 1.82
CA LEU A 70 -6.13 8.12 0.93
C LEU A 70 -5.49 7.98 -0.47
N LEU A 71 -4.23 7.56 -0.52
CA LEU A 71 -3.51 7.32 -1.78
C LEU A 71 -4.17 6.20 -2.59
N ILE A 72 -4.52 5.07 -1.97
CA ILE A 72 -5.24 3.96 -2.64
C ILE A 72 -6.59 4.43 -3.18
N TYR A 73 -7.38 5.12 -2.35
CA TYR A 73 -8.68 5.65 -2.79
C TYR A 73 -8.54 6.64 -3.94
N SER A 74 -7.52 7.48 -3.90
CA SER A 74 -7.22 8.45 -4.97
C SER A 74 -6.83 7.74 -6.27
N ILE A 75 -5.95 6.74 -6.20
CA ILE A 75 -5.55 5.92 -7.36
C ILE A 75 -6.77 5.23 -7.96
N PHE A 76 -7.60 4.61 -7.12
CA PHE A 76 -8.81 3.92 -7.57
C PHE A 76 -9.79 4.88 -8.24
N THR A 77 -10.02 6.06 -7.65
CA THR A 77 -10.90 7.09 -8.19
C THR A 77 -10.40 7.60 -9.53
N VAL A 78 -9.10 7.91 -9.65
CA VAL A 78 -8.50 8.36 -10.92
C VAL A 78 -8.59 7.27 -11.98
N ALA A 79 -8.26 6.01 -11.64
CA ALA A 79 -8.36 4.89 -12.57
C ALA A 79 -9.80 4.68 -13.05
N PHE A 80 -10.79 4.80 -12.16
CA PHE A 80 -12.20 4.72 -12.50
C PHE A 80 -12.62 5.84 -13.45
N LEU A 81 -12.33 7.11 -13.11
CA LEU A 81 -12.66 8.27 -13.95
C LEU A 81 -12.02 8.18 -15.34
N LEU A 82 -10.74 7.82 -15.42
CA LEU A 82 -10.05 7.63 -16.70
C LEU A 82 -10.67 6.49 -17.50
N GLY A 83 -11.06 5.39 -16.84
CA GLY A 83 -11.80 4.29 -17.45
C GLY A 83 -13.13 4.76 -18.04
N GLN A 84 -13.89 5.57 -17.30
CA GLN A 84 -15.15 6.13 -17.79
C GLN A 84 -14.91 7.03 -19.01
N ILE A 85 -13.95 7.95 -18.94
CA ILE A 85 -13.66 8.89 -20.04
C ILE A 85 -13.23 8.14 -21.31
N LYS A 86 -12.42 7.09 -21.17
CA LYS A 86 -11.86 6.35 -22.31
C LYS A 86 -12.85 5.36 -22.94
N TYR A 87 -13.66 4.68 -22.13
CA TYR A 87 -14.46 3.54 -22.58
C TYR A 87 -15.99 3.79 -22.53
N TRP A 88 -16.46 4.79 -21.79
CA TRP A 88 -17.89 5.12 -21.68
C TRP A 88 -18.32 6.39 -22.41
N LYS A 89 -17.40 7.11 -23.07
CA LYS A 89 -17.80 8.07 -24.10
C LYS A 89 -18.32 7.30 -25.31
N LYS A 90 -19.65 7.27 -25.46
CA LYS A 90 -20.30 7.09 -26.77
C LYS A 90 -20.04 8.32 -27.61
#